data_AF-A0A660QSF0-F1
#
_entry.id   AF-A0A660QSF0-F1
#
_cell.length_a   1.000
_cell.length_b   1.000
_cell.length_c   1.000
_cell.angle_alpha   90.00
_cell.angle_beta   90.00
_cell.angle_gamma   90.00
#
_symmetry.space_group_name_H-M   'P 1'
#
loop_
_entity.id
_entity.type
_entity.pdbx_description
1 polymer ?
#
loop_
_entity_poly.entity_id
_entity_poly.type
_entity_poly.pdbx_seq_one_letter_code
_entity_poly.pdbx_strand_id
1 'polypeptide(L)'
;MVTGATQEKLQQRMEQLGILERDLDEHFIRGSGSGGQKINKTSSSVQLIHRPSHIAIRCQKTRSQADNRYWARRDLCERIEEKLLGEKSAKQQAAEKIRRQKRRRSRRAKAKMLDAKTKQGTKKKLRGRVRPDE
;
A
#
# COMPACT_ATOMS: atom_id res chain seq x y z
N MET A 1 2.31 -17.84 -14.33
CA MET A 1 3.38 -18.59 -13.63
C MET A 1 4.62 -17.73 -13.69
N VAL A 2 5.38 -17.64 -12.60
CA VAL A 2 6.66 -16.91 -12.58
C VAL A 2 7.64 -17.61 -13.54
N THR A 3 8.28 -16.85 -14.42
CA THR A 3 9.27 -17.38 -15.38
C THR A 3 10.64 -17.55 -14.72
N GLY A 4 11.47 -18.46 -15.24
CA GLY A 4 12.82 -18.72 -14.71
C GLY A 4 13.68 -17.45 -14.63
N ALA A 5 13.71 -16.65 -15.69
CA ALA A 5 14.41 -15.36 -15.71
C ALA A 5 13.95 -14.37 -14.62
N THR A 6 12.68 -14.46 -14.19
CA THR A 6 12.16 -13.62 -13.10
C THR A 6 12.64 -14.13 -11.74
N GLN A 7 12.81 -15.45 -11.59
CA GLN A 7 13.34 -16.06 -10.37
C GLN A 7 14.82 -15.74 -10.20
N GLU A 8 15.62 -15.84 -11.27
CA GLU A 8 17.05 -15.50 -11.26
C GLU A 8 17.29 -14.03 -10.85
N LYS A 9 16.52 -13.09 -11.43
CA LYS A 9 16.58 -11.68 -11.03
C LYS A 9 16.26 -11.47 -9.55
N LEU A 10 15.31 -12.24 -9.01
CA LEU A 10 14.97 -12.16 -7.59
C LEU A 10 16.10 -12.73 -6.72
N GLN A 11 16.73 -13.83 -7.12
CA GLN A 11 17.87 -14.41 -6.40
C GLN A 11 19.04 -13.43 -6.37
N GLN A 12 19.40 -12.83 -7.51
CA GLN A 12 20.44 -11.81 -7.58
C GLN A 12 20.13 -10.62 -6.65
N ARG A 13 18.87 -10.17 -6.61
CA ARG A 13 18.45 -9.10 -5.70
C ARG A 13 18.53 -9.52 -4.22
N MET A 14 18.20 -10.76 -3.89
CA MET A 14 18.34 -11.28 -2.53
C MET A 14 19.81 -11.32 -2.10
N GLU A 15 20.69 -11.77 -2.99
CA GLU A 15 22.13 -11.83 -2.75
C GLU A 15 22.73 -10.43 -2.56
N GLN A 16 22.33 -9.45 -3.36
CA GLN A 16 22.74 -8.04 -3.19
C GLN A 16 22.34 -7.47 -1.83
N LEU A 17 21.22 -7.92 -1.26
CA LEU A 17 20.75 -7.52 0.06
C LEU A 17 21.30 -8.40 1.19
N GLY A 18 22.15 -9.38 0.89
CA GLY A 18 22.71 -10.33 1.85
C GLY A 18 21.69 -11.30 2.45
N ILE A 19 20.57 -11.54 1.76
CA ILE A 19 19.51 -12.45 2.20
C ILE A 19 19.85 -13.86 1.70
N LEU A 20 20.13 -14.77 2.62
CA LEU A 20 20.48 -16.15 2.30
C LEU A 20 19.30 -17.08 2.56
N GLU A 21 19.15 -18.12 1.74
CA GLU A 21 18.01 -19.02 1.86
C GLU A 21 17.98 -19.80 3.19
N ARG A 22 19.14 -20.03 3.80
CA ARG A 22 19.27 -20.69 5.12
C ARG A 22 18.67 -19.89 6.28
N ASP A 23 18.56 -18.57 6.12
CA ASP A 23 18.07 -17.67 7.16
C ASP A 23 16.55 -17.43 7.06
N LEU A 24 15.91 -18.09 6.08
CA LEU A 24 14.49 -17.98 5.79
C LEU A 24 13.73 -19.19 6.29
N ASP A 25 12.82 -18.95 7.21
CA ASP A 25 11.85 -19.95 7.66
C ASP A 25 10.56 -19.80 6.88
N GLU A 26 10.25 -20.82 6.08
CA GLU A 26 9.06 -20.87 5.25
C GLU A 26 8.02 -21.82 5.82
N HIS A 27 6.80 -21.30 6.00
CA HIS A 27 5.65 -22.05 6.48
C HIS A 27 4.48 -21.87 5.52
N PHE A 28 3.77 -22.96 5.23
CA PHE A 28 2.58 -22.94 4.39
C PHE A 28 1.34 -23.00 5.26
N ILE A 29 0.53 -21.95 5.16
CA ILE A 29 -0.68 -21.79 5.98
C ILE A 29 -1.91 -21.73 5.09
N ARG A 30 -3.07 -22.01 5.68
CA ARG A 30 -4.37 -21.76 5.04
C ARG A 30 -4.59 -20.26 4.93
N GLY A 31 -5.19 -19.84 3.81
CA GLY A 31 -5.52 -18.44 3.60
C GLY A 31 -6.66 -17.99 4.53
N SER A 32 -6.76 -16.68 4.71
CA SER A 32 -7.86 -16.05 5.46
C SER A 32 -8.75 -15.22 4.54
N GLY A 33 -9.99 -14.96 4.95
CA GLY A 33 -10.92 -14.03 4.29
C GLY A 33 -12.09 -14.72 3.58
N SER A 34 -12.90 -13.91 2.87
CA SER A 34 -14.02 -14.39 2.07
C SER A 34 -13.52 -15.24 0.91
N GLY A 35 -13.47 -16.54 1.12
CA GLY A 35 -12.97 -17.52 0.18
C GLY A 35 -13.91 -18.70 0.03
N GLY A 36 -13.84 -19.34 -1.14
CA GLY A 36 -14.50 -20.63 -1.36
C GLY A 36 -13.71 -21.80 -0.75
N GLN A 37 -14.10 -23.02 -1.12
CA GLN A 37 -13.48 -24.25 -0.63
C GLN A 37 -11.95 -24.29 -0.81
N LYS A 38 -11.42 -23.63 -1.87
CA LYS A 38 -9.99 -23.63 -2.17
C LYS A 38 -9.15 -22.98 -1.07
N ILE A 39 -9.60 -21.85 -0.51
CA ILE A 39 -8.87 -21.12 0.54
C ILE A 39 -8.89 -21.90 1.86
N ASN A 40 -10.01 -22.55 2.17
CA ASN A 40 -10.18 -23.28 3.42
C ASN A 40 -9.45 -24.63 3.43
N LYS A 41 -9.38 -25.31 2.27
CA LYS A 41 -8.80 -26.66 2.18
C LYS A 41 -7.31 -26.65 1.83
N THR A 42 -6.86 -25.74 0.96
CA THR A 42 -5.48 -25.72 0.46
C THR A 42 -4.61 -24.74 1.25
N SER A 43 -3.45 -25.19 1.71
CA SER A 43 -2.41 -24.36 2.33
C SER A 43 -1.58 -23.60 1.27
N SER A 44 -2.24 -22.72 0.50
CA SER A 44 -1.56 -21.96 -0.56
C SER A 44 -0.90 -20.66 -0.08
N SER A 45 -1.23 -20.17 1.12
CA SER A 45 -0.65 -18.93 1.66
C SER A 45 0.72 -19.22 2.24
N VAL A 46 1.67 -18.32 1.99
CA VAL A 46 3.07 -18.47 2.44
C VAL A 46 3.34 -17.49 3.57
N GLN A 47 3.88 -18.01 4.68
CA GLN A 47 4.46 -17.22 5.76
C GLN A 47 5.97 -17.39 5.71
N LEU A 48 6.68 -16.28 5.52
CA LEU A 48 8.13 -16.22 5.40
C LEU A 48 8.67 -15.40 6.57
N ILE A 49 9.61 -15.96 7.33
CA ILE A 49 10.25 -15.28 8.45
C ILE A 49 11.75 -15.22 8.16
N HIS A 50 12.31 -14.00 8.16
CA HIS A 50 13.75 -13.80 8.05
C HIS A 50 14.33 -13.64 9.45
N ARG A 51 15.08 -14.65 9.91
CA ARG A 51 15.62 -14.70 11.29
C ARG A 51 16.47 -13.48 11.65
N PRO A 52 17.49 -13.06 10.86
CA PRO A 52 18.39 -11.99 11.27
C PRO A 52 17.74 -10.60 11.25
N SER A 53 16.76 -10.36 10.37
CA SER A 53 16.03 -9.07 10.36
C SER A 53 14.80 -9.05 11.26
N HIS A 54 14.38 -10.21 11.79
CA HIS A 54 13.10 -10.42 12.50
C HIS A 54 11.87 -9.93 11.72
N ILE A 55 11.92 -10.00 10.39
CA ILE A 55 10.82 -9.58 9.53
C ILE A 55 9.98 -10.82 9.19
N ALA A 56 8.71 -10.78 9.57
CA ALA A 56 7.72 -11.79 9.20
C ALA A 56 6.77 -11.25 8.12
N ILE A 57 6.58 -12.01 7.05
CA ILE A 57 5.74 -11.65 5.92
C ILE A 57 4.75 -12.77 5.64
N ARG A 58 3.48 -12.40 5.49
CA ARG A 58 2.44 -13.29 5.00
C ARG A 58 2.05 -12.84 3.59
N CYS A 59 2.02 -13.78 2.65
CA CYS A 59 1.63 -13.53 1.27
C CYS A 59 0.49 -14.48 0.84
N GLN A 60 -0.62 -13.87 0.41
CA GLN A 60 -1.79 -14.53 -0.15
C GLN A 60 -2.25 -13.72 -1.39
N LYS A 61 -1.49 -13.77 -2.49
CA LYS A 61 -1.82 -13.03 -3.73
C LYS A 61 -2.51 -13.90 -4.76
N THR A 62 -2.12 -15.16 -4.87
CA THR A 62 -2.59 -16.07 -5.91
C THR A 62 -3.05 -17.41 -5.33
N ARG A 63 -3.70 -18.23 -6.16
CA ARG A 63 -4.10 -19.60 -5.83
C ARG A 63 -2.92 -20.60 -5.82
N SER A 64 -1.76 -20.21 -6.37
CA SER A 64 -0.58 -21.06 -6.48
C SER A 64 0.38 -20.79 -5.33
N GLN A 65 0.83 -21.86 -4.67
CA GLN A 65 1.81 -21.78 -3.60
C GLN A 65 3.14 -21.23 -4.13
N ALA A 66 3.65 -21.76 -5.26
CA ALA A 66 4.93 -21.35 -5.83
C ALA A 66 4.98 -19.86 -6.20
N ASP A 67 3.91 -19.34 -6.81
CA ASP A 67 3.82 -17.91 -7.12
C ASP A 67 3.79 -17.09 -5.81
N ASN A 68 3.08 -17.56 -4.79
CA ASN A 68 3.08 -16.90 -3.47
C ASN A 68 4.45 -16.92 -2.78
N ARG A 69 5.29 -17.95 -2.99
CA ARG A 69 6.69 -17.99 -2.48
C ARG A 69 7.52 -16.88 -3.10
N TYR A 70 7.44 -16.75 -4.43
CA TYR A 70 8.11 -15.68 -5.17
C TYR A 70 7.68 -14.29 -4.67
N TRP A 71 6.37 -14.07 -4.53
CA TRP A 71 5.86 -12.80 -4.03
C TRP A 71 6.28 -12.52 -2.59
N ALA A 72 6.30 -13.53 -1.71
CA ALA A 72 6.75 -13.37 -0.34
C ALA A 72 8.23 -12.95 -0.26
N ARG A 73 9.10 -13.60 -1.04
CA ARG A 73 10.53 -13.26 -1.14
C ARG A 73 10.73 -11.85 -1.72
N ARG A 74 9.99 -11.48 -2.77
CA ARG A 74 10.05 -10.14 -3.36
C ARG A 74 9.63 -9.06 -2.36
N ASP A 75 8.53 -9.29 -1.64
CA ASP A 75 8.03 -8.36 -0.63
C ASP A 75 8.95 -8.30 0.61
N LEU A 76 9.77 -9.35 0.85
CA LEU A 76 10.86 -9.33 1.85
C LEU A 76 12.00 -8.40 1.45
N CYS A 77 12.50 -8.53 0.22
CA CYS A 77 13.52 -7.63 -0.31
C CYS A 77 13.09 -6.17 -0.21
N GLU A 78 11.84 -5.87 -0.60
CA GLU A 78 11.28 -4.52 -0.57
C GLU A 78 11.24 -3.95 0.86
N ARG A 79 10.84 -4.75 1.86
CA ARG A 79 10.84 -4.32 3.27
C ARG A 79 12.24 -4.10 3.83
N ILE A 80 13.21 -4.94 3.46
CA ILE A 80 14.60 -4.78 3.89
C ILE A 80 15.20 -3.52 3.27
N GLU A 81 14.99 -3.30 1.97
CA GLU A 81 15.40 -2.06 1.30
C GLU A 81 14.79 -0.83 1.95
N GLU A 82 13.48 -0.85 2.25
CA GLU A 82 12.82 0.25 2.95
C GLU A 82 13.41 0.50 4.34
N LYS A 83 13.79 -0.56 5.06
CA LYS A 83 14.46 -0.45 6.37
C LYS A 83 15.86 0.15 6.24
N LEU A 84 16.60 -0.21 5.19
CA LEU A 84 17.95 0.32 4.91
C LEU A 84 17.91 1.79 4.44
N LEU A 85 16.95 2.14 3.58
CA LEU A 85 16.81 3.49 3.02
C LEU A 85 16.14 4.50 3.97
N GLY A 86 15.38 4.01 4.96
CA GLY A 86 14.72 4.81 5.99
C GLY A 86 13.55 5.68 5.49
N GLU A 87 13.20 6.72 6.27
CA GLU A 87 12.06 7.62 6.01
C GLU A 87 12.15 8.43 4.70
N LYS A 88 13.30 8.37 4.02
CA LYS A 88 13.54 9.07 2.75
C LYS A 88 13.07 8.28 1.53
N SER A 89 12.50 7.09 1.71
CA SER A 89 11.97 6.33 0.58
C SER A 89 10.91 7.16 -0.14
N ALA A 90 11.10 7.38 -1.45
CA ALA A 90 10.17 8.13 -2.29
C ALA A 90 8.72 7.62 -2.17
N LYS A 91 8.54 6.34 -1.84
CA LYS A 91 7.24 5.73 -1.57
C LYS A 91 6.57 6.31 -0.31
N GLN A 92 7.31 6.51 0.77
CA GLN A 92 6.76 7.09 1.99
C GLN A 92 6.35 8.55 1.76
N GLN A 93 7.17 9.33 1.07
CA GLN A 93 6.84 10.70 0.69
C GLN A 93 5.62 10.76 -0.23
N ALA A 94 5.52 9.86 -1.22
CA ALA A 94 4.35 9.76 -2.09
C ALA A 94 3.09 9.36 -1.30
N ALA A 95 3.20 8.38 -0.40
CA ALA A 95 2.10 7.95 0.47
C ALA A 95 1.65 9.09 1.40
N GLU A 96 2.57 9.83 1.99
CA GLU A 96 2.27 10.99 2.82
C GLU A 96 1.61 12.11 2.02
N LYS A 97 2.10 12.39 0.79
CA LYS A 97 1.49 13.36 -0.12
C LYS A 97 0.05 12.98 -0.45
N ILE A 98 -0.22 11.71 -0.77
CA ILE A 98 -1.57 11.20 -1.01
C ILE A 98 -2.43 11.33 0.25
N ARG A 99 -1.89 10.95 1.42
CA ARG A 99 -2.59 11.08 2.72
C ARG A 99 -2.94 12.54 3.01
N ARG A 100 -2.04 13.47 2.72
CA ARG A 100 -2.23 14.92 2.88
C ARG A 100 -3.28 15.46 1.93
N GLN A 101 -3.30 15.02 0.67
CA GLN A 101 -4.34 15.37 -0.31
C GLN A 101 -5.72 14.86 0.11
N LYS A 102 -5.79 13.62 0.60
CA LYS A 102 -7.03 12.99 1.09
C LYS A 102 -7.44 13.45 2.50
N ARG A 103 -6.62 14.26 3.18
CA ARG A 103 -6.88 14.70 4.56
C ARG A 103 -8.13 15.57 4.58
N ARG A 104 -9.13 15.16 5.36
CA ARG A 104 -10.37 15.93 5.53
C ARG A 104 -10.02 17.31 6.11
N ARG A 105 -10.54 18.37 5.49
CA ARG A 105 -10.36 19.74 6.00
C ARG A 105 -10.96 19.84 7.40
N SER A 106 -10.33 20.63 8.27
CA SER A 106 -10.84 20.85 9.63
C SER A 106 -12.23 21.51 9.59
N ARG A 107 -13.04 21.28 10.63
CA ARG A 107 -14.39 21.87 10.74
C ARG A 107 -14.33 23.40 10.62
N ARG A 108 -13.35 24.03 11.25
CA ARG A 108 -13.11 25.49 11.18
C ARG A 108 -12.78 25.96 9.76
N ALA A 109 -11.91 25.25 9.04
CA ALA A 109 -11.56 25.59 7.66
C ALA A 109 -12.77 25.44 6.71
N LYS A 110 -13.59 24.39 6.92
CA LYS A 110 -14.83 24.20 6.15
C LYS A 110 -15.85 25.32 6.43
N ALA A 111 -16.02 25.71 7.69
CA ALA A 111 -16.92 26.79 8.09
C ALA A 111 -16.50 28.14 7.49
N LYS A 112 -15.20 28.49 7.57
CA LYS A 112 -14.66 29.72 6.97
C LYS A 112 -14.87 29.78 5.45
N MET A 113 -14.69 28.66 4.76
CA MET A 113 -14.96 28.57 3.32
C MET A 113 -16.45 28.79 3.00
N LEU A 114 -17.34 28.18 3.79
CA LEU A 114 -18.78 28.30 3.58
C LEU A 114 -19.24 29.75 3.79
N ASP A 115 -18.76 30.40 4.85
CA ASP A 115 -19.01 31.82 5.14
C ASP A 115 -18.50 32.76 4.02
N ALA A 116 -17.31 32.49 3.49
CA ALA A 116 -16.81 33.25 2.34
C ALA A 116 -17.71 33.08 1.10
N LYS A 117 -18.22 31.85 0.87
CA LYS A 117 -19.12 31.55 -0.26
C LYS A 117 -20.47 32.24 -0.11
N THR A 118 -21.04 32.27 1.10
CA THR A 118 -22.30 32.97 1.37
C THR A 118 -22.16 34.47 1.17
N LYS A 119 -21.10 35.08 1.73
CA LYS A 119 -20.80 36.52 1.53
C LYS A 119 -20.61 36.91 0.08
N GLN A 120 -19.93 36.08 -0.72
CA GLN A 120 -19.77 36.35 -2.14
C GLN A 120 -21.11 36.20 -2.90
N GLY A 121 -21.96 35.25 -2.49
CA GLY A 121 -23.30 35.08 -3.05
C GLY A 121 -24.20 36.29 -2.78
N THR A 122 -24.23 36.79 -1.55
CA THR A 122 -25.02 37.99 -1.19
C THR A 122 -24.53 39.21 -1.97
N LYS A 123 -23.21 39.41 -2.06
CA LYS A 123 -22.60 40.48 -2.87
C LYS A 123 -22.98 40.41 -4.34
N LYS A 124 -23.00 39.21 -4.94
CA LYS A 124 -23.41 39.03 -6.35
C LYS A 124 -24.90 39.31 -6.56
N LYS A 125 -25.75 38.91 -5.61
CA LYS A 125 -27.20 39.19 -5.66
C LYS A 125 -27.47 40.71 -5.62
N LEU A 126 -26.76 41.44 -4.75
CA LEU A 126 -26.86 42.90 -4.65
C LEU A 126 -26.37 43.64 -5.91
N ARG A 127 -25.46 43.03 -6.66
CA ARG A 127 -24.98 43.54 -7.96
C ARG A 127 -25.85 43.07 -9.14
N GLY A 128 -26.87 42.27 -8.88
CA GLY A 128 -27.79 41.81 -9.90
C GLY A 128 -28.51 42.99 -10.54
N ARG A 129 -28.91 42.84 -11.80
CA ARG A 129 -29.64 43.87 -12.53
C ARG A 129 -30.94 44.17 -11.79
N VAL A 130 -31.05 45.38 -11.24
CA VAL A 130 -32.30 45.88 -10.67
C VAL A 130 -33.26 46.08 -11.83
N ARG A 131 -34.39 45.37 -11.82
CA ARG A 131 -35.48 45.69 -12.74
C ARG A 131 -36.11 46.98 -12.21
N PRO A 132 -36.28 48.03 -13.02
CA PRO A 132 -37.13 49.15 -12.64
C PRO A 132 -38.53 48.58 -12.40
N ASP A 133 -39.14 48.92 -11.27
CA ASP A 133 -40.58 48.71 -11.10
C ASP A 133 -41.31 49.57 -12.16
N GLU A 134 -42.47 49.09 -12.63
CA GLU A 134 -43.33 49.73 -13.65
C GLU A 134 -43.49 51.25 -13.47
#